data_AF-A0A1I6DP38-F1
#
_entry.id   AF-A0A1I6DP38-F1
#
_cell.length_a   1.000
_cell.length_b   1.000
_cell.length_c   1.000
_cell.angle_alpha   90.00
_cell.angle_beta   90.00
_cell.angle_gamma   90.00
#
_symmetry.space_group_name_H-M   'P 1'
#
loop_
_entity.id
_entity.type
_entity.pdbx_description
1 polymer ?
#
loop_
_entity_poly.entity_id
_entity_poly.type
_entity_poly.pdbx_seq_one_letter_code
_entity_poly.pdbx_strand_id
1 'polypeptide(L)'
;MLLRKKLFRSGLCLALLLAFPVQAGKVKWKQYEGKGYLVCDAVLNELNRYDFTHVVFSPTTCAKQIIRHQFKALRQPEWERIEAREYKPLLRYMLSQNTSPLPKGQARNLDDEVEKFIDEGGYIQSWTTPLPEWLMSDIKRFGLRHYEVNKGPLIFARAVSPKLSLNHKKSNDFLIKNCKGLPIVPDDKWVGKIHLANKQLNGPDERLAVYFPGANEQVSFSRYLNSMIEMKDVYIYKKKIYFLDKMGISIYNMDNLTSFGKSFCSIYQEVKF
;
A
#
# COMPACT_ATOMS: atom_id res chain seq x y z
N MET A 1 49.84 30.82 63.44
CA MET A 1 50.59 29.55 63.24
C MET A 1 49.58 28.47 62.88
N LEU A 2 49.63 27.95 61.63
CA LEU A 2 48.95 26.75 61.08
C LEU A 2 47.41 26.67 61.23
N LEU A 3 46.56 26.75 60.20
CA LEU A 3 46.28 25.84 59.06
C LEU A 3 45.05 26.50 58.37
N ARG A 4 44.83 26.57 57.05
CA ARG A 4 44.78 25.52 56.02
C ARG A 4 44.67 26.22 54.64
N LYS A 5 45.49 25.77 53.69
CA LYS A 5 45.34 26.02 52.25
C LYS A 5 44.24 25.12 51.67
N LYS A 6 43.39 25.69 50.80
CA LYS A 6 42.96 25.18 49.48
C LYS A 6 41.54 25.67 49.18
N LEU A 7 41.41 26.54 48.19
CA LEU A 7 40.38 26.41 47.15
C LEU A 7 40.87 27.11 45.89
N PHE A 8 40.62 26.42 44.78
CA PHE A 8 41.27 26.54 43.50
C PHE A 8 40.75 27.75 42.71
N ARG A 9 41.70 28.48 42.11
CA ARG A 9 41.69 29.10 40.76
C ARG A 9 40.36 28.94 39.98
N SER A 10 39.58 30.02 39.81
CA SER A 10 39.64 30.97 38.67
C SER A 10 39.30 30.34 37.32
N GLY A 11 38.30 30.89 36.63
CA GLY A 11 38.21 30.77 35.16
C GLY A 11 36.84 30.50 34.60
N LEU A 12 35.89 31.40 34.85
CA LEU A 12 34.70 31.55 34.01
C LEU A 12 35.18 32.05 32.64
N CYS A 13 35.24 31.16 31.63
CA CYS A 13 35.28 31.55 30.22
C CYS A 13 34.36 30.63 29.43
N LEU A 14 33.21 31.23 29.15
CA LEU A 14 32.20 30.86 28.19
C LEU A 14 32.77 30.49 26.82
N ALA A 15 31.97 29.69 26.11
CA ALA A 15 31.84 29.64 24.66
C ALA A 15 32.92 28.88 23.86
N LEU A 16 32.84 27.56 23.95
CA LEU A 16 32.99 26.70 22.77
C LEU A 16 31.77 25.78 22.69
N LEU A 17 30.60 26.41 22.50
CA LEU A 17 29.54 25.77 21.73
C LEU A 17 30.11 25.64 20.32
N LEU A 18 30.73 24.51 20.02
CA LEU A 18 30.81 24.02 18.66
C LEU A 18 29.36 23.86 18.20
N ALA A 19 28.82 24.94 17.65
CA ALA A 19 27.75 24.86 16.69
C ALA A 19 28.28 23.97 15.58
N PHE A 20 28.05 22.66 15.69
CA PHE A 20 27.89 21.88 14.49
C PHE A 20 26.83 22.64 13.69
N PRO A 21 27.15 23.12 12.48
CA PRO A 21 26.06 23.32 11.55
C PRO A 21 25.52 21.90 11.38
N VAL A 22 24.42 21.59 12.07
CA VAL A 22 23.46 20.65 11.52
C VAL A 22 23.01 21.37 10.25
N GLN A 23 23.80 21.22 9.18
CA GLN A 23 23.27 21.25 7.84
C GLN A 23 22.18 20.19 7.93
N ALA A 24 20.95 20.64 8.16
CA ALA A 24 19.76 19.84 8.09
C ALA A 24 19.69 19.37 6.64
N GLY A 25 20.44 18.31 6.36
CA GLY A 25 20.60 17.76 5.04
C GLY A 25 19.22 17.31 4.60
N LYS A 26 18.89 17.58 3.33
CA LYS A 26 17.71 17.00 2.69
C LYS A 26 17.60 15.53 3.08
N VAL A 27 16.42 15.11 3.51
CA VAL A 27 16.10 13.70 3.69
C VAL A 27 16.54 12.95 2.44
N LYS A 28 17.48 12.02 2.60
CA LYS A 28 18.03 11.28 1.47
C LYS A 28 17.27 9.98 1.34
N TRP A 29 16.50 9.85 0.27
CA TRP A 29 15.90 8.57 -0.09
C TRP A 29 16.97 7.67 -0.70
N LYS A 30 16.91 6.39 -0.33
CA LYS A 30 17.73 5.32 -0.87
C LYS A 30 16.84 4.18 -1.32
N GLN A 31 17.37 3.41 -2.25
CA GLN A 31 16.76 2.20 -2.74
C GLN A 31 17.58 1.01 -2.29
N TYR A 32 16.91 -0.05 -1.82
CA TYR A 32 17.53 -1.35 -1.62
C TYR A 32 17.69 -2.06 -2.97
N GLU A 33 18.83 -2.71 -3.19
CA GLU A 33 19.12 -3.42 -4.44
C GLU A 33 18.22 -4.66 -4.59
N GLY A 34 17.23 -4.57 -5.46
CA GLY A 34 16.31 -5.64 -5.83
C GLY A 34 15.91 -5.52 -7.31
N LYS A 35 15.53 -6.61 -7.98
CA LYS A 35 15.17 -6.53 -9.42
C LYS A 35 13.81 -5.85 -9.59
N GLY A 36 13.74 -4.86 -10.46
CA GLY A 36 12.56 -3.98 -10.62
C GLY A 36 12.90 -2.51 -10.83
N TYR A 37 14.18 -2.16 -10.91
CA TYR A 37 14.74 -0.79 -10.90
C TYR A 37 13.95 0.28 -11.66
N LEU A 38 13.47 0.04 -12.89
CA LEU A 38 12.89 1.14 -13.69
C LEU A 38 11.75 1.92 -13.01
N VAL A 39 10.85 1.25 -12.29
CA VAL A 39 9.78 1.95 -11.55
C VAL A 39 10.31 2.58 -10.27
N CYS A 40 11.28 1.92 -9.63
CA CYS A 40 11.87 2.32 -8.36
C CYS A 40 12.76 3.54 -8.53
N ASP A 41 13.60 3.56 -9.56
CA ASP A 41 14.40 4.70 -9.98
C ASP A 41 13.48 5.89 -10.28
N ALA A 42 12.36 5.64 -10.96
CA ALA A 42 11.40 6.69 -11.29
C ALA A 42 10.72 7.23 -10.02
N VAL A 43 10.32 6.38 -9.08
CA VAL A 43 9.78 6.79 -7.77
C VAL A 43 10.84 7.48 -6.92
N LEU A 44 12.06 6.97 -6.85
CA LEU A 44 13.18 7.55 -6.11
C LEU A 44 13.51 8.94 -6.64
N ASN A 45 13.61 9.07 -7.98
CA ASN A 45 13.82 10.35 -8.64
C ASN A 45 12.68 11.32 -8.33
N GLU A 46 11.43 10.85 -8.34
CA GLU A 46 10.28 11.69 -7.98
C GLU A 46 10.35 12.16 -6.53
N LEU A 47 10.60 11.26 -5.58
CA LEU A 47 10.70 11.61 -4.15
C LEU A 47 11.85 12.58 -3.87
N ASN A 48 13.00 12.43 -4.55
CA ASN A 48 14.15 13.31 -4.39
C ASN A 48 13.92 14.75 -4.88
N ARG A 49 12.81 15.03 -5.59
CA ARG A 49 12.42 16.40 -5.98
C ARG A 49 11.85 17.20 -4.81
N TYR A 50 11.41 16.52 -3.76
CA TYR A 50 10.75 17.14 -2.63
C TYR A 50 11.68 17.21 -1.41
N ASP A 51 11.50 18.24 -0.61
CA ASP A 51 12.17 18.36 0.68
C ASP A 51 11.29 17.72 1.76
N PHE A 52 11.78 16.68 2.42
CA PHE A 52 11.07 16.03 3.54
C PHE A 52 11.65 16.39 4.91
N THR A 53 12.62 17.32 5.00
CA THR A 53 13.31 17.65 6.27
C THR A 53 12.38 18.18 7.36
N HIS A 54 11.25 18.78 6.97
CA HIS A 54 10.25 19.32 7.87
C HIS A 54 9.15 18.32 8.25
N VAL A 55 9.20 17.07 7.77
CA VAL A 55 8.19 16.05 8.06
C VAL A 55 8.54 15.33 9.37
N VAL A 56 7.73 15.55 10.42
CA VAL A 56 8.14 15.24 11.81
C VAL A 56 7.81 13.80 12.27
N PHE A 57 6.97 13.04 11.57
CA PHE A 57 6.50 11.74 12.09
C PHE A 57 6.32 10.61 11.08
N SER A 58 6.04 10.92 9.81
CA SER A 58 5.83 9.85 8.83
C SER A 58 6.19 10.25 7.39
N PRO A 59 7.50 10.45 7.11
CA PRO A 59 7.98 10.72 5.75
C PRO A 59 7.47 9.70 4.73
N THR A 60 7.42 8.42 5.10
CA THR A 60 6.86 7.34 4.30
C THR A 60 5.38 7.57 3.95
N THR A 61 4.56 7.98 4.90
CA THR A 61 3.12 8.22 4.66
C THR A 61 2.92 9.41 3.72
N CYS A 62 3.67 10.49 3.92
CA CYS A 62 3.66 11.65 3.02
C CYS A 62 4.13 11.28 1.60
N ALA A 63 5.21 10.49 1.50
CA ALA A 63 5.77 10.04 0.23
C ALA A 63 4.79 9.16 -0.56
N LYS A 64 4.04 8.28 0.10
CA LYS A 64 2.98 7.49 -0.56
C LYS A 64 1.91 8.37 -1.19
N GLN A 65 1.53 9.46 -0.54
CA GLN A 65 0.54 10.39 -1.09
C GLN A 65 1.07 11.16 -2.31
N ILE A 66 2.35 11.54 -2.30
CA ILE A 66 3.00 12.12 -3.49
C ILE A 66 2.97 11.11 -4.64
N ILE A 67 3.37 9.87 -4.39
CA ILE A 67 3.36 8.81 -5.39
C ILE A 67 1.94 8.59 -5.95
N ARG A 68 0.94 8.57 -5.07
CA ARG A 68 -0.45 8.28 -5.43
C ARG A 68 -1.11 9.38 -6.25
N HIS A 69 -0.87 10.64 -5.93
CA HIS A 69 -1.61 11.77 -6.49
C HIS A 69 -0.80 12.67 -7.43
N GLN A 70 0.53 12.75 -7.26
CA GLN A 70 1.37 13.69 -8.00
C GLN A 70 2.23 13.01 -9.06
N PHE A 71 2.60 11.74 -8.87
CA PHE A 71 3.53 11.08 -9.77
C PHE A 71 2.86 10.58 -11.06
N LYS A 72 2.69 11.47 -12.03
CA LYS A 72 1.97 11.23 -13.30
C LYS A 72 2.49 10.07 -14.16
N ALA A 73 3.74 9.65 -13.95
CA ALA A 73 4.29 8.51 -14.68
C ALA A 73 3.73 7.17 -14.17
N LEU A 74 3.34 7.09 -12.90
CA LEU A 74 2.54 5.97 -12.37
C LEU A 74 1.07 6.28 -12.59
N ARG A 75 0.44 5.52 -13.48
CA ARG A 75 -0.99 5.67 -13.76
C ARG A 75 -1.77 4.66 -12.94
N GLN A 76 -2.94 5.02 -12.44
CA GLN A 76 -3.87 3.99 -11.95
C GLN A 76 -4.42 3.21 -13.15
N PRO A 77 -4.83 1.95 -12.96
CA PRO A 77 -5.62 1.26 -13.96
C PRO A 77 -6.89 2.03 -14.33
N GLU A 78 -7.40 1.73 -15.53
CA GLU A 78 -8.70 2.21 -15.98
C GLU A 78 -9.79 1.45 -15.23
N TRP A 79 -10.12 1.95 -14.04
CA TRP A 79 -11.19 1.42 -13.21
C TRP A 79 -12.54 1.73 -13.83
N GLU A 80 -13.29 0.69 -14.16
CA GLU A 80 -14.68 0.78 -14.56
C GLU A 80 -15.56 0.91 -13.32
N ARG A 81 -16.49 1.87 -13.33
CA ARG A 81 -17.51 1.98 -12.28
C ARG A 81 -18.65 1.03 -12.63
N ILE A 82 -18.98 0.14 -11.69
CA ILE A 82 -20.14 -0.75 -11.79
C ILE A 82 -21.11 -0.46 -10.63
N GLU A 83 -22.40 -0.69 -10.88
CA GLU A 83 -23.47 -0.35 -9.95
C GLU A 83 -23.53 -1.33 -8.77
N ALA A 84 -23.29 -0.82 -7.56
CA ALA A 84 -23.19 -1.64 -6.36
C ALA A 84 -24.48 -2.42 -6.05
N ARG A 85 -25.65 -1.88 -6.45
CA ARG A 85 -26.95 -2.52 -6.21
C ARG A 85 -27.12 -3.82 -7.00
N GLU A 86 -26.52 -3.94 -8.18
CA GLU A 86 -26.55 -5.16 -8.99
C GLU A 86 -25.63 -6.24 -8.42
N TYR A 87 -24.52 -5.83 -7.78
CA TYR A 87 -23.46 -6.72 -7.31
C TYR A 87 -23.36 -6.77 -5.78
N LYS A 88 -24.51 -6.77 -5.09
CA LYS A 88 -24.60 -6.87 -3.62
C LYS A 88 -23.80 -8.04 -3.03
N PRO A 89 -23.78 -9.26 -3.61
CA PRO A 89 -22.99 -10.36 -3.06
C PRO A 89 -21.48 -10.06 -3.03
N LEU A 90 -20.94 -9.46 -4.10
CA LEU A 90 -19.54 -9.05 -4.14
C LEU A 90 -19.26 -7.91 -3.15
N LEU A 91 -20.15 -6.92 -3.06
CA LEU A 91 -20.03 -5.85 -2.07
C LEU A 91 -20.03 -6.40 -0.64
N ARG A 92 -20.94 -7.32 -0.32
CA ARG A 92 -21.01 -8.01 0.98
C ARG A 92 -19.68 -8.71 1.29
N TYR A 93 -19.12 -9.42 0.31
CA TYR A 93 -17.80 -10.04 0.45
C TYR A 93 -16.72 -8.99 0.76
N MET A 94 -16.59 -7.94 -0.05
CA MET A 94 -15.56 -6.91 0.15
C MET A 94 -15.69 -6.20 1.52
N LEU A 95 -16.91 -5.86 1.92
CA LEU A 95 -17.16 -5.24 3.23
C LEU A 95 -16.86 -6.21 4.38
N SER A 96 -17.17 -7.50 4.26
CA SER A 96 -16.86 -8.49 5.29
C SER A 96 -15.37 -8.56 5.60
N GLN A 97 -14.51 -8.38 4.58
CA GLN A 97 -13.05 -8.41 4.70
C GLN A 97 -12.45 -7.09 5.23
N ASN A 98 -13.26 -6.03 5.32
CA ASN A 98 -12.89 -4.81 6.03
C ASN A 98 -13.12 -5.00 7.53
N THR A 99 -12.15 -5.65 8.18
CA THR A 99 -12.13 -5.88 9.63
C THR A 99 -11.71 -4.62 10.36
N SER A 100 -12.59 -3.62 10.47
CA SER A 100 -12.47 -2.68 11.59
C SER A 100 -12.96 -3.40 12.84
N PRO A 101 -12.22 -3.38 13.98
CA PRO A 101 -12.70 -3.99 15.21
C PRO A 101 -14.04 -3.37 15.59
N LEU A 102 -15.06 -4.19 15.78
CA LEU A 102 -16.33 -3.72 16.33
C LEU A 102 -16.16 -3.45 17.84
N PRO A 103 -16.82 -2.41 18.39
CA PRO A 103 -16.96 -2.26 19.83
C PRO A 103 -17.56 -3.53 20.45
N LYS A 104 -17.07 -3.91 21.64
CA LYS A 104 -17.58 -5.10 22.35
C LYS A 104 -19.11 -5.03 22.48
N GLY A 105 -19.80 -6.08 22.03
CA GLY A 105 -21.26 -6.22 22.14
C GLY A 105 -22.06 -5.85 20.89
N GLN A 106 -21.43 -5.40 19.81
CA GLN A 106 -22.12 -5.18 18.53
C GLN A 106 -21.97 -6.38 17.59
N ALA A 107 -23.10 -6.92 17.15
CA ALA A 107 -23.14 -7.86 16.02
C ALA A 107 -23.11 -7.07 14.71
N ARG A 108 -22.30 -7.52 13.75
CA ARG A 108 -22.24 -6.93 12.42
C ARG A 108 -23.45 -7.38 11.62
N ASN A 109 -24.35 -6.47 11.25
CA ASN A 109 -25.33 -6.76 10.21
C ASN A 109 -24.76 -6.34 8.84
N LEU A 110 -24.18 -7.29 8.12
CA LEU A 110 -23.56 -7.03 6.82
C LEU A 110 -24.57 -6.57 5.76
N ASP A 111 -25.84 -7.00 5.84
CA ASP A 111 -26.86 -6.60 4.87
C ASP A 111 -27.23 -5.13 5.05
N ASP A 112 -27.43 -4.68 6.29
CA ASP A 112 -27.66 -3.26 6.59
C ASP A 112 -26.45 -2.38 6.18
N GLU A 113 -25.23 -2.87 6.38
CA GLU A 113 -24.01 -2.16 5.94
C GLU A 113 -23.93 -2.04 4.42
N VAL A 114 -24.34 -3.06 3.69
CA VAL A 114 -24.40 -3.05 2.22
C VAL A 114 -25.43 -2.03 1.73
N GLU A 115 -26.66 -2.07 2.26
CA GLU A 115 -27.69 -1.10 1.87
C GLU A 115 -27.25 0.32 2.22
N LYS A 116 -26.74 0.54 3.43
CA LYS A 116 -26.23 1.85 3.84
C LYS A 116 -25.13 2.34 2.92
N PHE A 117 -24.17 1.49 2.57
CA PHE A 117 -23.09 1.86 1.64
C PHE A 117 -23.65 2.30 0.28
N ILE A 118 -24.63 1.56 -0.26
CA ILE A 118 -25.28 1.89 -1.54
C ILE A 118 -26.06 3.19 -1.44
N ASP A 119 -26.89 3.35 -0.41
CA ASP A 119 -27.76 4.52 -0.22
C ASP A 119 -26.96 5.80 0.04
N GLU A 120 -25.75 5.68 0.58
CA GLU A 120 -24.79 6.78 0.71
C GLU A 120 -24.06 7.13 -0.61
N GLY A 121 -24.43 6.49 -1.72
CA GLY A 121 -23.86 6.72 -3.05
C GLY A 121 -22.59 5.91 -3.33
N GLY A 122 -22.32 4.88 -2.53
CA GLY A 122 -21.19 3.97 -2.74
C GLY A 122 -21.34 3.16 -4.02
N TYR A 123 -20.22 2.88 -4.68
CA TYR A 123 -20.13 2.11 -5.91
C TYR A 123 -18.97 1.12 -5.86
N ILE A 124 -18.90 0.23 -6.84
CA ILE A 124 -17.77 -0.69 -7.00
C ILE A 124 -16.95 -0.21 -8.19
N GLN A 125 -15.63 -0.29 -8.06
CA GLN A 125 -14.71 -0.20 -9.18
C GLN A 125 -14.22 -1.58 -9.55
N SER A 126 -14.26 -1.93 -10.83
CA SER A 126 -13.67 -3.14 -11.38
C SER A 126 -12.54 -2.80 -12.36
N TRP A 127 -11.56 -3.67 -12.48
CA TRP A 127 -10.53 -3.59 -13.49
C TRP A 127 -10.10 -5.00 -13.89
N THR A 128 -10.09 -5.25 -15.19
CA THR A 128 -9.77 -6.56 -15.75
C THR A 128 -8.40 -6.52 -16.42
N THR A 129 -7.57 -7.52 -16.14
CA THR A 129 -6.25 -7.69 -16.78
C THR A 129 -6.05 -9.14 -17.23
N PRO A 130 -5.30 -9.38 -18.32
CA PRO A 130 -4.88 -10.74 -18.67
C PRO A 130 -4.15 -11.44 -17.52
N LEU A 131 -4.25 -12.76 -17.50
CA LEU A 131 -3.52 -13.60 -16.56
C LEU A 131 -2.02 -13.58 -16.92
N PRO A 132 -1.10 -13.25 -15.99
CA PRO A 132 0.34 -13.22 -16.30
C PRO A 132 0.88 -14.55 -16.80
N GLU A 133 1.78 -14.52 -17.78
CA GLU A 133 2.37 -15.71 -18.39
C GLU A 133 3.17 -16.57 -17.40
N TRP A 134 3.86 -15.96 -16.44
CA TRP A 134 4.59 -16.70 -15.41
C TRP A 134 3.63 -17.46 -14.50
N LEU A 135 2.46 -16.89 -14.21
CA LEU A 135 1.45 -17.50 -13.36
C LEU A 135 0.79 -18.67 -14.10
N MET A 136 0.61 -18.53 -15.43
CA MET A 136 0.25 -19.63 -16.33
C MET A 136 1.31 -20.74 -16.38
N SER A 137 2.59 -20.36 -16.31
CA SER A 137 3.71 -21.32 -16.28
C SER A 137 3.78 -22.07 -14.95
N ASP A 138 3.49 -21.40 -13.83
CA ASP A 138 3.39 -22.03 -12.51
C ASP A 138 2.24 -23.05 -12.45
N ILE A 139 1.07 -22.75 -13.05
CA ILE A 139 -0.01 -23.73 -13.20
C ILE A 139 0.51 -25.01 -13.88
N LYS A 140 1.29 -24.87 -14.96
CA LYS A 140 1.83 -26.01 -15.71
C LYS A 140 2.92 -26.76 -14.93
N ARG A 141 3.79 -26.03 -14.23
CA ARG A 141 4.99 -26.55 -13.55
C ARG A 141 4.64 -27.35 -12.29
N PHE A 142 3.76 -26.82 -11.45
CA PHE A 142 3.45 -27.42 -10.15
C PHE A 142 2.34 -28.47 -10.18
N GLY A 143 2.06 -29.05 -11.36
CA GLY A 143 1.16 -30.20 -11.42
C GLY A 143 -0.28 -29.87 -11.07
N LEU A 144 -0.72 -28.61 -11.18
CA LEU A 144 -2.15 -28.25 -11.17
C LEU A 144 -2.91 -28.85 -12.38
N ARG A 145 -2.32 -29.81 -13.11
CA ARG A 145 -2.96 -30.58 -14.19
C ARG A 145 -4.19 -31.35 -13.72
N HIS A 146 -4.25 -31.69 -12.43
CA HIS A 146 -5.40 -32.35 -11.81
C HIS A 146 -6.49 -31.35 -11.35
N TYR A 147 -6.22 -30.05 -11.42
CA TYR A 147 -7.16 -29.00 -11.07
C TYR A 147 -7.55 -28.23 -12.33
N GLU A 148 -8.84 -28.14 -12.62
CA GLU A 148 -9.34 -27.24 -13.66
C GLU A 148 -9.22 -25.79 -13.18
N VAL A 149 -8.02 -25.23 -13.26
CA VAL A 149 -7.78 -23.83 -12.89
C VAL A 149 -8.24 -22.93 -14.02
N ASN A 150 -9.08 -21.95 -13.70
CA ASN A 150 -9.55 -20.94 -14.64
C ASN A 150 -8.37 -20.12 -15.21
N LYS A 151 -8.17 -20.21 -16.52
CA LYS A 151 -7.12 -19.48 -17.27
C LYS A 151 -7.57 -18.12 -17.78
N GLY A 152 -8.79 -17.70 -17.42
CA GLY A 152 -9.35 -16.40 -17.76
C GLY A 152 -8.63 -15.23 -17.10
N PRO A 153 -9.01 -13.99 -17.45
CA PRO A 153 -8.37 -12.79 -16.90
C PRO A 153 -8.53 -12.69 -15.38
N LEU A 154 -7.67 -11.90 -14.74
CA LEU A 154 -7.86 -11.48 -13.35
C LEU A 154 -8.79 -10.28 -13.32
N ILE A 155 -9.77 -10.30 -12.43
CA ILE A 155 -10.71 -9.20 -12.23
C ILE A 155 -10.50 -8.63 -10.84
N PHE A 156 -9.91 -7.44 -10.78
CA PHE A 156 -9.75 -6.71 -9.54
C PHE A 156 -11.01 -5.89 -9.25
N ALA A 157 -11.45 -5.86 -8.00
CA ALA A 157 -12.58 -5.08 -7.56
C ALA A 157 -12.29 -4.36 -6.25
N ARG A 158 -12.90 -3.19 -6.03
CA ARG A 158 -12.85 -2.48 -4.75
C ARG A 158 -14.11 -1.65 -4.54
N ALA A 159 -14.55 -1.56 -3.29
CA ALA A 159 -15.62 -0.67 -2.89
C ALA A 159 -15.12 0.78 -2.79
N VAL A 160 -15.92 1.74 -3.25
CA VAL A 160 -15.64 3.17 -3.13
C VAL A 160 -16.85 3.88 -2.54
N SER A 161 -16.67 4.55 -1.40
CA SER A 161 -17.70 5.43 -0.84
C SER A 161 -17.33 6.89 -1.11
N PRO A 162 -18.27 7.71 -1.61
CA PRO A 162 -18.06 9.15 -1.76
C PRO A 162 -17.92 9.85 -0.40
N LYS A 163 -18.25 9.19 0.71
CA LYS A 163 -18.08 9.70 2.07
C LYS A 163 -16.81 9.13 2.70
N LEU A 164 -16.00 10.00 3.28
CA LEU A 164 -14.86 9.57 4.10
C LEU A 164 -15.37 8.93 5.40
N SER A 165 -14.87 7.74 5.72
CA SER A 165 -15.07 7.21 7.07
C SER A 165 -14.30 8.07 8.08
N LEU A 166 -14.72 8.06 9.35
CA LEU A 166 -14.08 8.84 10.42
C LEU A 166 -12.56 8.59 10.50
N ASN A 167 -12.13 7.35 10.27
CA ASN A 167 -10.72 6.98 10.27
C ASN A 167 -9.96 7.57 9.07
N HIS A 168 -10.59 7.68 7.90
CA HIS A 168 -9.97 8.31 6.73
C HIS A 168 -9.88 9.82 6.91
N LYS A 169 -10.92 10.45 7.48
CA LYS A 169 -10.88 11.87 7.84
C LYS A 169 -9.72 12.17 8.80
N LYS A 170 -9.57 11.37 9.88
CA LYS A 170 -8.43 11.48 10.80
C LYS A 170 -7.08 11.29 10.11
N SER A 171 -7.01 10.38 9.14
CA SER A 171 -5.79 10.15 8.36
C SER A 171 -5.46 11.36 7.47
N ASN A 172 -6.45 11.98 6.85
CA ASN A 172 -6.28 13.22 6.08
C ASN A 172 -5.86 14.39 6.97
N ASP A 173 -6.49 14.57 8.13
CA ASP A 173 -6.10 15.61 9.09
C ASP A 173 -4.64 15.42 9.54
N PHE A 174 -4.23 14.16 9.75
CA PHE A 174 -2.83 13.82 10.03
C PHE A 174 -1.91 14.18 8.87
N LEU A 175 -2.27 13.88 7.62
CA LEU A 175 -1.48 14.21 6.43
C LEU A 175 -1.30 15.72 6.28
N ILE A 176 -2.39 16.49 6.38
CA ILE A 176 -2.37 17.95 6.28
C ILE A 176 -1.47 18.56 7.36
N LYS A 177 -1.53 18.02 8.59
CA LYS A 177 -0.72 18.52 9.70
C LYS A 177 0.78 18.21 9.55
N ASN A 178 1.12 16.99 9.13
CA ASN A 178 2.49 16.46 9.22
C ASN A 178 3.30 16.55 7.92
N CYS A 179 2.63 16.78 6.78
CA CYS A 179 3.27 16.84 5.47
C CYS A 179 3.27 18.26 4.88
N LYS A 180 3.23 19.30 5.73
CA LYS A 180 3.15 20.71 5.32
C LYS A 180 4.30 21.09 4.40
N GLY A 181 4.01 21.69 3.24
CA GLY A 181 5.03 22.10 2.27
C GLY A 181 5.26 21.07 1.16
N LEU A 182 4.67 19.88 1.27
CA LEU A 182 4.56 18.92 0.19
C LEU A 182 3.24 19.12 -0.57
N PRO A 183 3.21 18.90 -1.90
CA PRO A 183 1.97 19.01 -2.69
C PRO A 183 1.09 17.77 -2.52
N ILE A 184 0.63 17.52 -1.30
CA ILE A 184 -0.25 16.39 -1.00
C ILE A 184 -1.70 16.80 -1.22
N VAL A 185 -2.43 15.94 -1.91
CA VAL A 185 -3.88 16.03 -2.07
C VAL A 185 -4.49 14.97 -1.15
N PRO A 186 -5.21 15.37 -0.08
CA PRO A 186 -5.94 14.42 0.75
C PRO A 186 -7.02 13.70 -0.06
N ASP A 187 -7.29 12.43 0.27
CA ASP A 187 -8.37 11.68 -0.37
C ASP A 187 -9.72 12.32 -0.02
N ASP A 188 -10.58 12.57 -1.01
CA ASP A 188 -11.94 13.08 -0.81
C ASP A 188 -12.98 11.97 -0.60
N LYS A 189 -12.60 10.73 -0.90
CA LYS A 189 -13.45 9.54 -0.87
C LYS A 189 -12.77 8.38 -0.17
N TRP A 190 -13.57 7.49 0.39
CA TRP A 190 -13.07 6.24 0.92
C TRP A 190 -12.90 5.22 -0.21
N VAL A 191 -11.70 4.65 -0.33
CA VAL A 191 -11.42 3.54 -1.24
C VAL A 191 -11.03 2.32 -0.42
N GLY A 192 -11.80 1.24 -0.58
CA GLY A 192 -11.57 -0.03 0.07
C GLY A 192 -10.33 -0.75 -0.43
N LYS A 193 -10.02 -1.90 0.19
CA LYS A 193 -8.97 -2.80 -0.28
C LYS A 193 -9.31 -3.33 -1.69
N ILE A 194 -8.26 -3.72 -2.40
CA ILE A 194 -8.40 -4.44 -3.67
C ILE A 194 -8.74 -5.90 -3.37
N HIS A 195 -9.66 -6.46 -4.13
CA HIS A 195 -10.07 -7.86 -4.09
C HIS A 195 -9.92 -8.47 -5.49
N LEU A 196 -9.74 -9.78 -5.57
CA LEU A 196 -9.90 -10.54 -6.80
C LEU A 196 -11.33 -11.13 -6.81
N ALA A 197 -12.10 -10.76 -7.81
CA ALA A 197 -13.48 -11.19 -8.00
C ALA A 197 -13.56 -12.27 -9.08
N ASN A 198 -14.54 -13.16 -8.96
CA ASN A 198 -14.86 -14.10 -10.02
C ASN A 198 -15.49 -13.39 -11.24
N LYS A 199 -15.60 -14.13 -12.35
CA LYS A 199 -16.13 -13.61 -13.63
C LYS A 199 -17.56 -13.07 -13.50
N GLN A 200 -18.36 -13.64 -12.61
CA GLN A 200 -19.75 -13.27 -12.38
C GLN A 200 -19.91 -12.08 -11.42
N LEU A 201 -18.80 -11.56 -10.87
CA LEU A 201 -18.78 -10.44 -9.92
C LEU A 201 -19.73 -10.66 -8.73
N ASN A 202 -19.84 -11.89 -8.24
CA ASN A 202 -20.70 -12.24 -7.11
C ASN A 202 -19.95 -12.82 -5.91
N GLY A 203 -18.61 -12.90 -5.98
CA GLY A 203 -17.79 -13.46 -4.93
C GLY A 203 -16.29 -13.38 -5.25
N PRO A 204 -15.45 -13.95 -4.35
CA PRO A 204 -14.02 -14.04 -4.59
C PRO A 204 -13.72 -14.90 -5.82
N ASP A 205 -12.59 -14.60 -6.45
CA ASP A 205 -12.02 -15.45 -7.49
C ASP A 205 -11.70 -16.85 -6.93
N GLU A 206 -12.19 -17.88 -7.60
CA GLU A 206 -12.03 -19.29 -7.20
C GLU A 206 -10.56 -19.72 -7.07
N ARG A 207 -9.66 -19.02 -7.79
CA ARG A 207 -8.22 -19.28 -7.78
C ARG A 207 -7.55 -18.92 -6.45
N LEU A 208 -8.21 -18.13 -5.60
CA LEU A 208 -7.70 -17.77 -4.27
C LEU A 208 -7.72 -18.94 -3.29
N ALA A 209 -8.54 -19.97 -3.55
CA ALA A 209 -8.82 -21.07 -2.64
C ALA A 209 -8.37 -22.44 -3.19
N VAL A 210 -7.28 -22.50 -3.96
CA VAL A 210 -6.71 -23.78 -4.42
C VAL A 210 -5.69 -24.28 -3.39
N TYR A 211 -5.92 -25.51 -2.90
CA TYR A 211 -5.12 -26.18 -1.88
C TYR A 211 -4.55 -27.48 -2.42
N PHE A 212 -3.43 -27.94 -1.85
CA PHE A 212 -2.92 -29.27 -2.13
C PHE A 212 -3.91 -30.34 -1.66
N PRO A 213 -4.09 -31.47 -2.40
CA PRO A 213 -5.02 -32.50 -1.99
C PRO A 213 -4.61 -33.09 -0.64
N GLY A 214 -5.56 -33.17 0.30
CA GLY A 214 -5.30 -33.74 1.64
C GLY A 214 -4.46 -32.86 2.58
N ALA A 215 -4.18 -31.60 2.22
CA ALA A 215 -3.46 -30.65 3.05
C ALA A 215 -4.22 -29.32 3.18
N ASN A 216 -4.07 -28.65 4.33
CA ASN A 216 -4.59 -27.29 4.54
C ASN A 216 -3.63 -26.21 4.04
N GLU A 217 -2.73 -26.55 3.12
CA GLU A 217 -1.73 -25.65 2.56
C GLU A 217 -2.14 -25.18 1.17
N GLN A 218 -2.15 -23.85 0.98
CA GLN A 218 -2.42 -23.24 -0.33
C GLN A 218 -1.31 -23.56 -1.31
N VAL A 219 -1.66 -23.80 -2.56
CA VAL A 219 -0.66 -23.92 -3.62
C VAL A 219 0.04 -22.57 -3.83
N SER A 220 1.31 -22.59 -4.27
CA SER A 220 2.08 -21.35 -4.46
C SER A 220 1.35 -20.34 -5.35
N PHE A 221 0.66 -20.81 -6.39
CA PHE A 221 -0.20 -20.00 -7.25
C PHE A 221 -1.25 -19.19 -6.47
N SER A 222 -2.06 -19.83 -5.61
CA SER A 222 -3.08 -19.14 -4.80
C SER A 222 -2.46 -18.21 -3.77
N ARG A 223 -1.32 -18.59 -3.19
CA ARG A 223 -0.58 -17.73 -2.28
C ARG A 223 -0.11 -16.44 -2.96
N TYR A 224 0.40 -16.51 -4.19
CA TYR A 224 0.77 -15.30 -4.94
C TYR A 224 -0.43 -14.39 -5.21
N LEU A 225 -1.59 -14.96 -5.59
CA LEU A 225 -2.82 -14.19 -5.79
C LEU A 225 -3.29 -13.51 -4.48
N ASN A 226 -3.28 -14.24 -3.37
CA ASN A 226 -3.63 -13.70 -2.05
C ASN A 226 -2.70 -12.56 -1.63
N SER A 227 -1.39 -12.70 -1.84
CA SER A 227 -0.45 -11.62 -1.53
C SER A 227 -0.63 -10.39 -2.43
N MET A 228 -1.08 -10.55 -3.69
CA MET A 228 -1.38 -9.39 -4.55
C MET A 228 -2.53 -8.55 -3.99
N ILE A 229 -3.59 -9.18 -3.46
CA ILE A 229 -4.74 -8.44 -2.89
C ILE A 229 -4.46 -7.86 -1.49
N GLU A 230 -3.41 -8.32 -0.81
CA GLU A 230 -2.92 -7.65 0.41
C GLU A 230 -2.29 -6.27 0.12
N MET A 231 -1.87 -6.04 -1.13
CA MET A 231 -1.31 -4.78 -1.59
C MET A 231 -2.45 -3.79 -1.90
N LYS A 232 -2.33 -2.56 -1.38
CA LYS A 232 -3.47 -1.63 -1.34
C LYS A 232 -3.70 -0.84 -2.62
N ASP A 233 -2.62 -0.55 -3.33
CA ASP A 233 -2.66 0.29 -4.53
C ASP A 233 -1.96 -0.41 -5.68
N VAL A 234 -2.59 -0.35 -6.85
CA VAL A 234 -2.08 -0.88 -8.11
C VAL A 234 -1.86 0.26 -9.08
N TYR A 235 -0.77 0.18 -9.83
CA TYR A 235 -0.33 1.17 -10.79
C TYR A 235 0.19 0.52 -12.06
N ILE A 236 0.16 1.27 -13.15
CA ILE A 236 0.72 0.91 -14.44
C ILE A 236 1.87 1.87 -14.73
N TYR A 237 3.04 1.30 -14.99
CA TYR A 237 4.22 2.04 -15.44
C TYR A 237 4.84 1.33 -16.64
N LYS A 238 5.04 2.06 -17.75
CA LYS A 238 5.57 1.50 -19.01
C LYS A 238 4.88 0.18 -19.43
N LYS A 239 3.54 0.15 -19.34
CA LYS A 239 2.67 -1.00 -19.67
C LYS A 239 2.82 -2.23 -18.75
N LYS A 240 3.51 -2.12 -17.61
CA LYS A 240 3.63 -3.17 -16.61
C LYS A 240 2.85 -2.83 -15.36
N ILE A 241 2.32 -3.85 -14.70
CA ILE A 241 1.49 -3.72 -13.50
C ILE A 241 2.39 -3.81 -12.27
N TYR A 242 2.22 -2.84 -11.38
CA TYR A 242 2.97 -2.74 -10.13
C TYR A 242 2.02 -2.54 -8.96
N PHE A 243 2.40 -3.09 -7.81
CA PHE A 243 1.66 -2.94 -6.57
C PHE A 243 2.51 -2.25 -5.51
N LEU A 244 1.91 -1.33 -4.77
CA LEU A 244 2.54 -0.63 -3.66
C LEU A 244 2.14 -1.27 -2.32
N ASP A 245 3.14 -1.56 -1.48
CA ASP A 245 2.96 -2.15 -0.16
C ASP A 245 2.29 -1.21 0.86
N LYS A 246 1.69 -1.78 1.90
CA LYS A 246 1.28 -1.09 3.13
C LYS A 246 2.48 -0.72 4.02
N MET A 247 3.53 -1.54 4.08
CA MET A 247 4.71 -1.32 4.95
C MET A 247 5.88 -0.73 4.14
N GLY A 248 6.05 0.59 4.17
CA GLY A 248 7.09 1.26 3.38
C GLY A 248 6.73 1.52 1.92
N ILE A 249 7.67 2.07 1.15
CA ILE A 249 7.54 2.27 -0.31
C ILE A 249 8.18 1.06 -0.99
N SER A 250 7.52 -0.09 -0.88
CA SER A 250 7.93 -1.31 -1.56
C SER A 250 7.04 -1.53 -2.78
N ILE A 251 7.65 -1.77 -3.93
CA ILE A 251 6.95 -1.88 -5.21
C ILE A 251 7.19 -3.27 -5.80
N TYR A 252 6.12 -3.99 -6.06
CA TYR A 252 6.14 -5.35 -6.59
C TYR A 252 5.71 -5.35 -8.05
N ASN A 253 6.49 -5.99 -8.93
CA ASN A 253 6.11 -6.17 -10.33
C ASN A 253 5.25 -7.43 -10.49
N MET A 254 4.03 -7.26 -11.03
CA MET A 254 3.13 -8.36 -11.32
C MET A 254 3.75 -9.40 -12.26
N ASP A 255 4.56 -8.99 -13.23
CA ASP A 255 5.14 -9.89 -14.25
C ASP A 255 6.22 -10.83 -13.71
N ASN A 256 6.65 -10.67 -12.45
CA ASN A 256 7.79 -11.43 -11.92
C ASN A 256 7.63 -11.88 -10.45
N LEU A 257 6.41 -11.91 -9.91
CA LEU A 257 6.12 -12.24 -8.50
C LEU A 257 6.49 -13.68 -8.05
N THR A 258 7.09 -14.49 -8.93
CA THR A 258 7.53 -15.89 -8.69
C THR A 258 8.42 -16.08 -7.46
N SER A 259 9.05 -15.02 -6.94
CA SER A 259 9.70 -15.06 -5.63
C SER A 259 9.64 -13.68 -4.99
N PHE A 260 8.93 -13.56 -3.86
CA PHE A 260 8.82 -12.31 -3.07
C PHE A 260 10.15 -11.65 -2.73
N GLY A 261 11.29 -12.36 -2.89
CA GLY A 261 12.64 -11.83 -2.73
C GLY A 261 13.25 -11.14 -3.96
N LYS A 262 12.88 -11.52 -5.19
CA LYS A 262 13.64 -11.13 -6.41
C LYS A 262 12.92 -10.13 -7.31
N SER A 263 11.67 -9.76 -7.05
CA SER A 263 10.83 -8.98 -7.98
C SER A 263 10.28 -7.68 -7.39
N PHE A 264 10.84 -7.25 -6.27
CA PHE A 264 10.48 -6.00 -5.62
C PHE A 264 11.72 -5.14 -5.39
N CYS A 265 11.46 -3.86 -5.19
CA CYS A 265 12.41 -2.93 -4.62
C CYS A 265 11.77 -2.26 -3.41
N SER A 266 12.62 -1.78 -2.50
CA SER A 266 12.18 -0.97 -1.37
C SER A 266 12.90 0.36 -1.39
N ILE A 267 12.13 1.43 -1.31
CA ILE A 267 12.64 2.79 -1.13
C ILE A 267 12.44 3.17 0.33
N TYR A 268 13.53 3.61 0.96
CA TYR A 268 13.58 3.95 2.36
C TYR A 268 14.35 5.25 2.59
N GLN A 269 14.10 5.88 3.72
CA GLN A 269 14.81 7.07 4.14
C GLN A 269 16.12 6.68 4.84
N GLU A 270 17.24 7.25 4.43
CA GLU A 270 18.48 7.18 5.19
C GLU A 270 18.43 8.17 6.35
N VAL A 271 18.42 7.66 7.58
CA VAL A 271 18.60 8.46 8.79
C VAL A 271 20.10 8.47 9.09
N LYS A 272 20.75 9.62 8.94
CA LYS A 272 22.13 9.80 9.42
C LYS A 272 22.08 10.05 10.93
N PHE A 273 22.75 9.19 11.69
CA PHE A 273 23.04 9.39 13.11
C PHE A 273 24.34 10.17 13.28
#